data_AF-A0A9N8VN50-F1
#
_entry.id   AF-A0A9N8VN50-F1
#
_cell.length_a   1.000
_cell.length_b   1.000
_cell.length_c   1.000
_cell.angle_alpha   90.00
_cell.angle_beta   90.00
_cell.angle_gamma   90.00
#
_symmetry.space_group_name_H-M   'P 1'
#
loop_
_entity.id
_entity.type
_entity.pdbx_description
1 polymer ?
#
loop_
_entity_poly.entity_id
_entity_poly.type
_entity_poly.pdbx_seq_one_letter_code
_entity_poly.pdbx_strand_id
1 'polypeptide(L)'
;MLIIFFGICRLIEDQQNILTVVHELPDDISMFSDTLIVTELLLTLIDFTPAQCSFRTETRQKLKKNREEAEKVIQKNLTLERQEEIQQKKADKKRAEAERIAKLSPEEQRK
;
A
#
# COMPACT_ATOMS: atom_id res chain seq x y z
N MET A 1 -3.82 9.51 -26.73
CA MET A 1 -5.22 9.25 -26.33
C MET A 1 -5.49 7.76 -26.49
N LEU A 2 -5.37 7.00 -25.40
CA LEU A 2 -6.26 5.89 -25.05
C LEU A 2 -5.87 5.42 -23.63
N ILE A 3 -6.65 5.81 -22.63
CA ILE A 3 -6.61 5.26 -21.28
C ILE A 3 -7.74 4.26 -21.23
N ILE A 4 -7.43 2.96 -21.13
CA ILE A 4 -8.38 1.94 -20.67
C ILE A 4 -7.59 0.82 -19.98
N PHE A 5 -7.72 0.71 -18.66
CA PHE A 5 -7.90 -0.59 -18.01
C PHE A 5 -8.83 -0.40 -16.80
N PHE A 6 -10.11 -0.65 -17.05
CA PHE A 6 -11.15 -0.82 -16.04
C PHE A 6 -11.15 -2.30 -15.65
N GLY A 7 -11.06 -2.64 -14.37
CA GLY A 7 -11.32 -3.99 -13.92
C GLY A 7 -10.45 -4.46 -12.76
N ILE A 8 -10.95 -4.22 -11.53
CA ILE A 8 -10.92 -5.17 -10.40
C ILE A 8 -9.69 -6.10 -10.37
N CYS A 9 -8.52 -5.57 -10.01
CA CYS A 9 -7.50 -6.39 -9.37
C CYS A 9 -7.85 -6.46 -7.88
N ARG A 10 -8.64 -7.49 -7.58
CA ARG A 10 -8.68 -8.18 -6.28
C ARG A 10 -7.32 -8.02 -5.60
N LEU A 11 -7.28 -7.47 -4.38
CA LEU A 11 -6.10 -7.49 -3.53
C LEU A 11 -5.46 -8.88 -3.65
N ILE A 12 -4.32 -8.95 -4.32
CA ILE A 12 -3.48 -10.13 -4.31
C ILE A 12 -2.83 -10.11 -2.94
N GLU A 13 -3.58 -10.60 -1.96
CA GLU A 13 -3.03 -11.06 -0.70
C GLU A 13 -1.99 -12.15 -1.04
N ASP A 14 -0.76 -11.89 -0.63
CA ASP A 14 0.31 -12.88 -0.45
C ASP A 14 1.24 -13.26 -1.63
N GLN A 15 1.90 -12.28 -2.26
CA GLN A 15 3.13 -12.53 -3.02
C GLN A 15 4.23 -11.52 -2.64
N GLN A 16 4.88 -11.72 -1.49
CA GLN A 16 5.91 -10.81 -0.95
C GLN A 16 7.26 -10.85 -1.67
N ASN A 17 7.41 -11.65 -2.73
CA ASN A 17 8.68 -11.90 -3.41
C ASN A 17 8.59 -11.62 -4.92
N ILE A 18 7.91 -10.55 -5.33
CA ILE A 18 7.89 -10.13 -6.73
C ILE A 18 9.01 -9.12 -6.96
N LEU A 19 9.96 -9.46 -7.83
CA LEU A 19 10.93 -8.51 -8.37
C LEU A 19 10.32 -7.85 -9.60
N THR A 20 9.98 -6.56 -9.50
CA THR A 20 9.53 -5.76 -10.64
C THR A 20 10.69 -4.94 -11.17
N VAL A 21 11.10 -5.21 -12.41
CA VAL A 21 12.07 -4.38 -13.14
C VAL A 21 11.32 -3.62 -14.22
N VAL A 22 11.46 -2.29 -14.21
CA VAL A 22 10.89 -1.41 -15.24
C VAL A 22 12.05 -0.87 -16.05
N HIS A 23 12.01 -1.10 -17.36
CA HIS A 23 12.98 -0.57 -18.30
C HIS A 23 12.23 0.00 -19.50
N GLU A 24 12.63 1.19 -19.94
CA GLU A 24 12.11 1.80 -21.16
C GLU A 24 12.73 1.10 -22.36
N LEU A 25 11.90 0.51 -23.22
CA LEU A 25 12.40 -0.15 -24.42
C LEU A 25 12.82 0.91 -25.43
N PRO A 26 13.97 0.75 -26.09
CA PRO A 26 14.38 1.67 -27.13
C PRO A 26 13.42 1.59 -28.33
N ASP A 27 13.08 2.75 -28.90
CA ASP A 27 12.20 2.86 -30.06
C ASP A 27 12.88 2.41 -31.36
N ASP A 28 14.23 2.47 -31.40
CA ASP A 28 15.05 2.15 -32.57
C ASP A 28 15.64 0.73 -32.51
N ILE A 29 15.53 0.01 -33.63
CA ILE A 29 16.01 -1.38 -33.80
C ILE A 29 17.53 -1.50 -33.61
N SER A 30 18.29 -0.43 -33.86
CA SER A 30 19.74 -0.41 -33.66
C SER A 30 20.16 -0.46 -32.19
N MET A 31 19.27 -0.11 -31.26
CA MET A 31 19.56 -0.07 -29.82
C MET A 31 19.00 -1.30 -29.09
N PHE A 32 18.49 -2.29 -29.82
CA PHE A 32 17.97 -3.54 -29.25
C PHE A 32 19.06 -4.35 -28.52
N SER A 33 20.33 -4.13 -28.85
CA SER A 33 21.48 -4.66 -28.11
C SER A 33 21.45 -4.30 -26.63
N ASP A 34 20.93 -3.12 -26.29
CA ASP A 34 20.92 -2.63 -24.90
C ASP A 34 19.86 -3.37 -24.07
N THR A 35 18.83 -3.92 -24.75
CA THR A 35 17.81 -4.78 -24.14
C THR A 35 18.35 -6.17 -23.80
N LEU A 36 19.38 -6.64 -24.51
CA LEU A 36 20.02 -7.94 -24.21
C LEU A 36 20.68 -7.93 -22.84
N ILE A 37 21.37 -6.83 -22.49
CA ILE A 37 22.04 -6.67 -21.20
C ILE A 37 21.03 -6.75 -20.05
N VAL A 38 19.87 -6.11 -20.22
CA VAL A 38 18.78 -6.16 -19.24
C VAL A 38 18.23 -7.57 -19.11
N THR A 39 18.07 -8.27 -20.23
CA THR A 39 17.57 -9.65 -20.25
C THR A 39 18.55 -10.62 -19.56
N GLU A 40 19.84 -10.50 -19.83
CA GLU A 40 20.89 -11.29 -19.17
C GLU A 40 20.95 -11.02 -17.66
N LEU A 41 20.81 -9.75 -17.26
CA LEU A 41 20.74 -9.38 -15.85
C LEU A 41 19.52 -10.01 -15.17
N LEU A 42 18.35 -9.99 -15.82
CA LEU A 42 17.14 -10.61 -15.27
C LEU A 42 17.31 -12.11 -15.08
N LEU A 43 17.85 -12.82 -16.07
CA LEU A 43 18.13 -14.25 -15.98
C LEU A 43 19.14 -14.55 -14.86
N THR A 44 20.20 -13.74 -14.76
CA THR A 44 21.20 -13.86 -13.70
C THR A 44 20.58 -13.68 -12.32
N LEU A 45 19.68 -12.70 -12.14
CA LEU A 45 19.01 -12.47 -10.86
C LEU A 45 18.05 -13.60 -10.47
N ILE A 46 17.34 -14.17 -11.46
CA ILE A 46 16.46 -15.32 -11.28
C ILE A 46 17.26 -16.54 -10.79
N ASP A 47 18.44 -16.79 -11.35
CA ASP A 47 19.27 -17.93 -10.96
C ASP A 47 20.05 -17.68 -9.66
N PHE A 48 20.56 -16.46 -9.47
CA PHE A 48 21.40 -16.10 -8.34
C PHE A 48 20.62 -16.03 -7.02
N THR A 49 19.42 -15.47 -7.05
CA THR A 49 18.60 -15.25 -5.84
C THR A 49 18.28 -16.55 -5.08
N PRO A 50 17.75 -17.63 -5.71
CA PRO A 50 17.50 -18.88 -5.00
C PRO A 50 18.78 -19.62 -4.60
N ALA A 51 19.85 -19.50 -5.39
CA ALA A 51 21.09 -20.25 -5.17
C ALA A 51 22.00 -19.64 -4.09
N GLN A 52 22.07 -18.30 -4.01
CA GLN A 52 23.10 -17.58 -3.24
C GLN A 52 22.54 -16.60 -2.22
N CYS A 53 21.24 -16.28 -2.26
CA CYS A 53 20.64 -15.34 -1.32
C CYS A 53 20.32 -16.04 0.02
N SER A 54 21.37 -16.49 0.70
CA SER A 54 21.31 -16.93 2.09
C SER A 54 21.94 -15.86 2.98
N PHE A 55 21.13 -15.25 3.84
CA PHE A 55 21.64 -14.29 4.82
C PHE A 55 22.25 -15.02 6.02
N ARG A 56 23.27 -14.44 6.65
CA ARG A 56 23.73 -14.91 7.96
C ARG A 56 22.58 -14.89 8.97
N THR A 57 22.60 -15.80 9.94
CA THR A 57 21.52 -15.94 10.94
C THR A 57 21.24 -14.62 11.67
N GLU A 58 22.28 -13.87 12.05
CA GLU A 58 22.13 -12.56 12.67
C GLU A 58 21.37 -11.56 11.77
N THR A 59 21.70 -11.54 10.47
CA THR A 59 21.02 -10.69 9.49
C THR A 59 19.56 -11.10 9.34
N ARG A 60 19.26 -12.40 9.28
CA ARG A 60 17.87 -12.91 9.25
C ARG A 60 17.09 -12.48 10.48
N GLN A 61 17.69 -12.56 11.66
CA GLN A 61 17.06 -12.13 12.92
C GLN A 61 16.78 -10.63 12.92
N LYS A 62 17.74 -9.81 12.46
CA LYS A 62 17.55 -8.36 12.31
C LYS A 62 16.42 -8.03 11.33
N LEU A 63 16.40 -8.66 10.15
CA LEU A 63 15.33 -8.46 9.16
C LEU A 63 13.95 -8.82 9.72
N LYS A 64 13.86 -9.97 10.43
CA LYS A 64 12.62 -10.39 11.09
C LYS A 64 12.17 -9.38 12.14
N LYS A 65 13.07 -8.94 13.02
CA LYS A 65 12.77 -7.95 14.06
C LYS A 65 12.31 -6.62 13.45
N ASN A 66 13.01 -6.11 12.45
CA ASN A 66 12.63 -4.87 11.76
C ASN A 66 11.24 -4.97 11.14
N ARG A 67 10.91 -6.13 10.55
CA ARG A 67 9.59 -6.38 9.98
C ARG A 67 8.49 -6.38 11.04
N GLU A 68 8.71 -7.07 12.17
CA GLU A 68 7.78 -7.09 13.30
C GLU A 68 7.58 -5.68 13.91
N GLU A 69 8.64 -4.89 13.97
CA GLU A 69 8.57 -3.50 14.45
C GLU A 69 7.78 -2.61 13.48
N ALA A 70 8.02 -2.72 12.17
CA ALA A 70 7.25 -2.00 11.15
C ALA A 70 5.76 -2.37 11.20
N GLU A 71 5.44 -3.65 11.33
CA GLU A 71 4.06 -4.13 11.43
C GLU A 71 3.35 -3.56 12.67
N LYS A 72 4.02 -3.52 13.82
CA LYS A 72 3.47 -2.89 15.03
C LYS A 72 3.16 -1.41 14.83
N VAL A 73 4.04 -0.67 14.16
CA VAL A 73 3.83 0.75 13.86
C VAL A 73 2.63 0.94 12.93
N ILE A 74 2.55 0.15 11.86
CA ILE A 74 1.43 0.19 10.90
C ILE A 74 0.11 -0.09 11.63
N GLN A 75 0.04 -1.16 12.42
CA GLN A 75 -1.19 -1.53 13.15
C GLN A 75 -1.60 -0.46 14.18
N LYS A 76 -0.62 0.14 14.87
CA LYS A 76 -0.89 1.26 15.78
C LYS A 76 -1.51 2.44 15.05
N ASN A 77 -0.92 2.84 13.92
CA ASN A 77 -1.42 3.97 13.14
C ASN A 77 -2.83 3.71 12.58
N LEU A 78 -3.07 2.52 12.01
CA LEU A 78 -4.40 2.12 11.54
C LEU A 78 -5.45 2.12 12.65
N THR A 79 -5.05 1.75 13.87
CA THR A 79 -5.95 1.78 15.03
C THR A 79 -6.28 3.22 15.45
N LEU A 80 -5.29 4.12 15.43
CA LEU A 80 -5.49 5.53 15.73
C LEU A 80 -6.41 6.20 14.70
N GLU A 81 -6.16 5.99 13.40
CA GLU A 81 -7.01 6.51 12.33
C GLU A 81 -8.47 6.07 12.49
N ARG A 82 -8.71 4.78 12.77
CA ARG A 82 -10.07 4.27 13.03
C ARG A 82 -10.72 4.92 14.24
N GLN A 83 -9.97 5.17 15.32
CA GLN A 83 -10.50 5.83 16.51
C GLN A 83 -10.85 7.29 16.21
N GLU A 84 -10.00 8.00 15.49
CA GLU A 84 -10.23 9.38 15.06
C GLU A 84 -11.47 9.48 14.16
N GLU A 85 -11.62 8.60 13.18
CA GLU A 85 -12.82 8.55 12.34
C GLU A 85 -14.11 8.33 13.14
N ILE A 86 -14.09 7.43 14.12
CA ILE A 86 -15.25 7.16 14.98
C ILE A 86 -15.59 8.38 15.82
N GLN A 87 -14.59 9.05 16.37
CA GLN A 87 -14.79 10.26 17.17
C GLN A 87 -15.33 11.41 16.33
N GLN A 88 -14.75 11.62 15.14
CA GLN A 88 -15.19 12.65 14.20
C GLN A 88 -16.65 12.42 13.77
N LYS A 89 -17.00 11.19 13.38
CA LYS A 89 -18.40 10.83 13.03
C LYS A 89 -19.36 11.06 14.19
N LYS A 90 -18.95 10.83 15.44
CA LYS A 90 -19.78 11.12 16.63
C LYS A 90 -19.94 12.63 16.86
N ALA A 91 -18.86 13.40 16.71
CA ALA A 91 -18.89 14.85 16.85
C ALA A 91 -19.78 15.51 15.79
N ASP A 92 -19.66 15.09 14.54
CA ASP A 92 -20.44 15.62 13.43
C ASP A 92 -21.94 15.29 13.58
N LYS A 93 -22.27 14.07 14.02
CA LYS A 93 -23.67 13.71 14.32
C LYS A 93 -24.26 14.59 15.43
N LYS A 94 -23.52 14.83 16.52
CA LYS A 94 -23.98 15.71 17.61
C LYS A 94 -24.17 17.15 17.14
N ARG A 95 -23.26 17.67 16.33
CA ARG A 95 -23.37 19.02 15.77
C ARG A 95 -24.58 19.14 14.84
N ALA A 96 -24.76 18.18 13.93
CA ALA A 96 -25.91 18.15 13.02
C ALA A 96 -27.25 18.04 13.77
N GLU A 97 -27.32 17.24 14.84
CA GLU A 97 -28.50 17.12 15.67
C GLU A 97 -28.80 18.42 16.44
N ALA A 98 -27.78 19.07 17.02
CA ALA A 98 -27.94 20.35 17.70
C ALA A 98 -28.41 21.46 16.75
N GLU A 99 -27.87 21.51 15.53
CA GLU A 99 -28.34 22.45 14.49
C GLU A 99 -29.77 22.16 14.04
N ARG A 100 -30.16 20.88 13.98
CA ARG A 100 -31.54 20.50 13.65
C ARG A 100 -32.51 20.92 14.75
N ILE A 101 -32.16 20.72 16.02
CA ILE A 101 -32.96 21.16 17.16
C ILE A 101 -33.04 22.68 17.19
N ALA A 102 -31.95 23.40 16.95
CA ALA A 102 -31.93 24.86 16.90
C ALA A 102 -32.85 25.46 15.81
N LYS A 103 -33.14 24.70 14.74
CA LYS A 103 -34.07 25.09 13.67
C LYS A 103 -35.54 24.75 13.95
N LEU A 104 -35.85 23.97 15.00
CA LEU A 104 -37.23 23.67 15.39
C LEU A 104 -37.90 24.86 16.07
N SER A 105 -39.24 24.88 16.07
CA SER A 105 -40.01 25.92 16.76
C SER A 105 -39.86 25.81 18.30
N PRO A 106 -40.09 26.89 19.07
CA PRO A 106 -39.86 26.90 20.53
C PRO A 106 -40.66 25.86 21.33
N GLU A 107 -41.85 25.49 20.87
CA GLU A 107 -42.67 24.43 21.50
C GLU A 107 -42.14 23.03 21.21
N GLU A 108 -41.54 22.82 20.04
CA GLU A 108 -40.90 21.56 19.64
C GLU A 108 -39.48 21.40 20.20
N GLN A 109 -38.76 22.50 20.47
CA GLN A 109 -37.44 22.47 21.12
C GLN A 109 -37.50 22.08 22.59
N ARG A 110 -38.61 22.37 23.27
CA ARG A 110 -38.83 22.05 24.69
C ARG A 110 -39.29 20.60 24.92
N LYS A 111 -39.71 19.92 23.86
CA LYS A 111 -40.31 18.58 23.89
C LYS A 111 -39.28 17.52 23.51
#